data_AF-A0A934GTQ6-F1
#
_entry.id   AF-A0A934GTQ6-F1
#
_cell.length_a   1.000
_cell.length_b   1.000
_cell.length_c   1.000
_cell.angle_alpha   90.00
_cell.angle_beta   90.00
_cell.angle_gamma   90.00
#
_symmetry.space_group_name_H-M   'P 1'
#
loop_
_entity.id
_entity.type
_entity.pdbx_description
1 polymer ?
#
loop_
_entity_poly.entity_id
_entity_poly.type
_entity_poly.pdbx_seq_one_letter_code
_entity_poly.pdbx_strand_id
1 'polypeptide(L)'
;MSYLENPKDFADSRIARLVNLNTGLAIIITVVVIGLGMILRGSILNATTPFKDEENGIRGQIPANWLLDANPPSYVFRAENPNARPFKTLIQASLQTVGPDANPRSVVDLLVVQGPNRLPGYDVQSILQTSLGEDEAVEIQYSFIQSDPNPFLQSVPVVVQGIDLVVLRGNQAVILTYRDAVDNFERNRPYFERFLQTVEY
;
A
#
# COMPACT_ATOMS: atom_id res chain seq x y z
N MET A 1 72.09 -24.32 -26.35
CA MET A 1 70.72 -24.43 -26.91
C MET A 1 69.83 -23.50 -26.09
N SER A 2 69.71 -22.25 -26.52
CA SER A 2 68.99 -21.19 -25.79
C SER A 2 67.73 -20.88 -26.60
N TYR A 3 66.57 -21.20 -26.04
CA TYR A 3 65.26 -20.86 -26.61
C TYR A 3 65.10 -19.34 -26.50
N LEU A 4 65.22 -18.63 -27.62
CA LEU A 4 64.81 -17.23 -27.71
C LEU A 4 63.28 -17.19 -27.71
N GLU A 5 62.73 -16.89 -26.53
CA GLU A 5 61.32 -16.68 -26.31
C GLU A 5 60.82 -15.56 -27.24
N ASN A 6 59.82 -15.87 -28.07
CA ASN A 6 59.36 -14.98 -29.14
C ASN A 6 58.65 -13.76 -28.53
N PRO A 7 59.11 -12.52 -28.78
CA PRO A 7 58.55 -11.32 -28.14
C PRO A 7 57.07 -11.08 -28.45
N LYS A 8 56.51 -11.72 -29.49
CA LYS A 8 55.08 -11.65 -29.82
C LYS A 8 54.19 -12.42 -28.82
N ASP A 9 54.65 -13.55 -28.29
CA ASP A 9 53.88 -14.35 -27.32
C ASP A 9 53.75 -13.63 -25.95
N PHE A 10 54.75 -12.81 -25.59
CA PHE A 10 54.68 -11.94 -24.40
C PHE A 10 53.71 -10.78 -24.56
N ALA A 11 53.58 -10.22 -25.76
CA ALA A 11 52.62 -9.14 -26.03
C ALA A 11 51.19 -9.67 -26.02
N ASP A 12 50.94 -10.81 -26.68
CA ASP A 12 49.60 -11.40 -26.79
C ASP A 12 49.06 -11.88 -25.43
N SER A 13 49.92 -12.45 -24.57
CA SER A 13 49.52 -12.87 -23.21
C SER A 13 49.20 -11.69 -22.28
N ARG A 14 49.88 -10.54 -22.43
CA ARG A 14 49.55 -9.32 -21.70
C ARG A 14 48.24 -8.69 -22.18
N ILE A 15 48.00 -8.67 -23.49
CA ILE A 15 46.76 -8.16 -24.08
C ILE A 15 45.57 -9.04 -23.65
N ALA A 16 45.71 -10.36 -23.68
CA ALA A 16 44.66 -11.29 -23.23
C ALA A 16 44.33 -11.12 -21.73
N ARG A 17 45.33 -10.91 -20.86
CA ARG A 17 45.10 -10.62 -19.43
C ARG A 17 44.39 -9.29 -19.21
N LEU A 18 44.73 -8.26 -19.97
CA LEU A 18 44.09 -6.94 -19.88
C LEU A 18 42.63 -6.99 -20.37
N VAL A 19 42.35 -7.72 -21.45
CA VAL A 19 40.98 -7.92 -21.95
C VAL A 19 40.13 -8.70 -20.96
N ASN A 20 40.66 -9.77 -20.36
CA ASN A 20 39.95 -10.55 -19.34
C ASN A 20 39.71 -9.75 -18.04
N LEU A 21 40.68 -8.92 -17.63
CA LEU A 21 40.54 -8.03 -16.48
C LEU A 21 39.47 -6.96 -16.73
N ASN A 22 39.49 -6.33 -17.90
CA ASN A 22 38.49 -5.33 -18.28
C ASN A 22 37.09 -5.93 -18.37
N THR A 23 36.95 -7.14 -18.92
CA THR A 23 35.66 -7.84 -19.01
C THR A 23 35.13 -8.21 -17.63
N GLY A 24 35.99 -8.72 -16.75
CA GLY A 24 35.61 -9.01 -15.36
C GLY A 24 35.18 -7.75 -14.59
N LEU A 25 35.91 -6.65 -14.74
CA LEU A 25 35.54 -5.36 -14.15
C LEU A 25 34.20 -4.84 -14.69
N ALA A 26 33.95 -4.95 -16.00
CA ALA A 26 32.69 -4.53 -16.60
C ALA A 26 31.48 -5.32 -16.06
N ILE A 27 31.63 -6.64 -15.88
CA ILE A 27 30.58 -7.49 -15.30
C ILE A 27 30.31 -7.07 -13.85
N ILE A 28 31.35 -6.88 -13.04
CA ILE A 28 31.22 -6.47 -11.63
C ILE A 28 30.49 -5.12 -11.54
N ILE A 29 30.90 -4.13 -12.34
CA ILE A 29 30.26 -2.81 -12.37
C ILE A 29 28.79 -2.94 -12.77
N THR A 30 28.47 -3.77 -13.77
CA THR A 30 27.09 -3.97 -14.21
C THR A 30 26.22 -4.54 -13.09
N VAL A 31 26.71 -5.56 -12.37
CA VAL A 31 25.99 -6.14 -11.23
C VAL A 31 25.79 -5.12 -10.12
N VAL A 32 26.80 -4.31 -9.81
CA VAL A 32 26.73 -3.25 -8.80
C VAL A 32 25.69 -2.19 -9.18
N VAL A 33 25.68 -1.72 -10.43
CA VAL A 33 24.71 -0.72 -10.91
C VAL A 33 23.28 -1.25 -10.86
N ILE A 34 23.06 -2.51 -11.26
CA ILE A 34 21.73 -3.15 -11.17
C ILE A 34 21.30 -3.26 -9.69
N GLY A 35 22.19 -3.73 -8.81
CA GLY A 35 21.91 -3.83 -7.38
C GLY A 35 21.55 -2.48 -6.74
N LEU A 36 22.32 -1.44 -7.05
CA LEU A 36 22.02 -0.07 -6.62
C LEU A 36 20.67 0.43 -7.16
N GLY A 37 20.36 0.15 -8.42
CA GLY A 37 19.08 0.48 -9.03
C GLY A 37 17.90 -0.19 -8.31
N MET A 38 18.04 -1.44 -7.90
CA MET A 38 16.99 -2.15 -7.13
C MET A 38 16.80 -1.55 -5.73
N ILE A 39 17.88 -1.18 -5.04
CA ILE A 39 17.80 -0.53 -3.71
C ILE A 39 17.12 0.83 -3.82
N LEU A 40 17.54 1.66 -4.78
CA LEU A 40 16.93 2.99 -5.00
C LEU A 40 15.45 2.87 -5.39
N ARG A 41 15.10 1.91 -6.26
CA ARG A 41 13.71 1.62 -6.61
C ARG A 41 12.89 1.23 -5.38
N GLY A 42 13.45 0.36 -4.52
CA GLY A 42 12.81 -0.04 -3.26
C GLY A 42 12.58 1.13 -2.31
N SER A 43 13.53 2.07 -2.24
CA SER A 43 13.42 3.27 -1.42
C SER A 43 12.34 4.23 -1.94
N ILE A 44 12.27 4.45 -3.26
CA ILE A 44 11.25 5.34 -3.86
C ILE A 44 9.85 4.74 -3.73
N LEU A 45 9.68 3.43 -3.97
CA LEU A 45 8.38 2.75 -3.90
C LEU A 45 7.81 2.64 -2.48
N ASN A 46 8.66 2.80 -1.46
CA ASN A 46 8.27 2.72 -0.06
C ASN A 46 8.42 4.05 0.68
N ALA A 47 8.72 5.14 -0.02
CA ALA A 47 8.74 6.46 0.56
C ALA A 47 7.36 6.77 1.15
N THR A 48 7.33 7.23 2.41
CA THR A 48 6.11 7.70 3.07
C THR A 48 6.14 9.21 3.21
N THR A 49 4.97 9.84 3.31
CA THR A 49 4.81 11.25 3.62
C THR A 49 3.89 11.38 4.82
N PRO A 50 4.25 12.22 5.81
CA PRO A 50 3.39 12.45 6.96
C PRO A 50 2.13 13.21 6.53
N PHE A 51 0.98 12.83 7.08
CA PHE A 51 -0.23 13.63 7.04
C PHE A 51 -0.61 14.02 8.48
N LYS A 52 -1.20 15.20 8.62
CA LYS A 52 -1.66 15.72 9.89
C LYS A 52 -2.95 16.51 9.66
N ASP A 53 -4.02 16.08 10.31
CA ASP A 53 -5.24 16.84 10.45
C ASP A 53 -5.31 17.39 11.88
N GLU A 54 -5.16 18.70 12.03
CA GLU A 54 -5.20 19.37 13.33
C GLU A 54 -6.62 19.56 13.88
N GLU A 55 -7.65 19.52 13.03
CA GLU A 55 -9.05 19.72 13.41
C GLU A 55 -9.65 18.42 13.97
N ASN A 56 -9.32 17.29 13.35
CA ASN A 56 -9.85 15.98 13.72
C ASN A 56 -8.89 15.16 14.58
N GLY A 57 -7.67 15.65 14.80
CA GLY A 57 -6.66 15.01 15.67
C GLY A 57 -6.03 13.74 15.08
N ILE A 58 -6.26 13.45 13.80
CA ILE A 58 -5.71 12.26 13.13
C ILE A 58 -4.38 12.60 12.45
N ARG A 59 -3.34 11.81 12.73
CA ARG A 59 -2.02 11.94 12.09
C ARG A 59 -1.43 10.58 11.78
N GLY A 60 -0.56 10.50 10.79
CA GLY A 60 0.12 9.24 10.44
C GLY A 60 0.95 9.36 9.17
N GLN A 61 1.33 8.21 8.60
CA GLN A 61 2.13 8.15 7.38
C GLN A 61 1.42 7.37 6.27
N ILE A 62 1.44 7.92 5.06
CA ILE A 62 0.92 7.27 3.84
C ILE A 62 2.01 7.19 2.77
N PRO A 63 1.88 6.33 1.74
CA PRO A 63 2.85 6.30 0.65
C PRO A 63 2.93 7.64 -0.11
N ALA A 64 4.14 8.12 -0.37
CA ALA A 64 4.44 9.48 -0.83
C ALA A 64 3.90 9.81 -2.23
N ASN A 65 3.54 8.80 -3.02
CA ASN A 65 3.05 8.95 -4.39
C ASN A 65 1.53 8.75 -4.52
N TRP A 66 0.80 8.71 -3.39
CA TRP A 66 -0.65 8.60 -3.39
C TRP A 66 -1.30 9.97 -3.42
N LEU A 67 -2.46 10.05 -4.06
CA LEU A 67 -3.28 11.25 -4.07
C LEU A 67 -3.98 11.38 -2.73
N LEU A 68 -3.59 12.39 -1.95
CA LEU A 68 -4.25 12.75 -0.71
C LEU A 68 -5.40 13.71 -1.00
N ASP A 69 -6.56 13.36 -0.47
CA ASP A 69 -7.76 14.17 -0.45
C ASP A 69 -8.19 14.35 1.01
N ALA A 70 -8.06 15.57 1.52
CA ALA A 70 -8.45 15.97 2.86
C ALA A 70 -9.48 17.10 2.72
N ASN A 71 -10.58 17.04 3.48
CA ASN A 71 -11.76 17.95 3.44
C ASN A 71 -12.93 17.68 2.48
N PRO A 72 -13.55 16.50 2.53
CA PRO A 72 -14.93 16.31 2.07
C PRO A 72 -15.86 15.77 3.17
N PRO A 73 -17.19 15.88 3.01
CA PRO A 73 -18.13 15.78 4.13
C PRO A 73 -18.25 14.41 4.83
N SER A 74 -17.64 13.36 4.29
CA SER A 74 -17.82 11.97 4.76
C SER A 74 -16.56 11.28 5.28
N TYR A 75 -15.38 11.91 5.17
CA TYR A 75 -14.11 11.35 5.65
C TYR A 75 -13.15 12.45 6.07
N VAL A 76 -12.25 12.11 7.00
CA VAL A 76 -11.20 13.02 7.46
C VAL A 76 -10.10 13.11 6.40
N PHE A 77 -9.65 11.96 5.93
CA PHE A 77 -8.72 11.88 4.81
C PHE A 77 -8.95 10.63 3.98
N ARG A 78 -8.56 10.72 2.70
CA ARG A 78 -8.52 9.60 1.75
C ARG A 78 -7.22 9.68 0.96
N ALA A 79 -6.50 8.58 0.89
CA ALA A 79 -5.29 8.42 0.09
C ALA A 79 -5.53 7.33 -0.98
N GLU A 80 -5.31 7.66 -2.25
CA GLU A 80 -5.50 6.73 -3.36
C GLU A 80 -4.23 6.57 -4.20
N ASN A 81 -3.92 5.34 -4.62
CA ASN A 81 -2.86 5.11 -5.60
C ASN A 81 -3.36 5.41 -7.03
N PRO A 82 -2.89 6.47 -7.72
CA PRO A 82 -3.38 6.83 -9.05
C PRO A 82 -2.99 5.82 -10.14
N ASN A 83 -1.92 5.05 -9.90
CA ASN A 83 -1.37 4.09 -10.86
C ASN A 83 -1.93 2.68 -10.67
N ALA A 84 -2.66 2.42 -9.57
CA ALA A 84 -3.27 1.13 -9.34
C ALA A 84 -4.38 0.88 -10.36
N ARG A 85 -4.44 -0.37 -10.84
CA ARG A 85 -5.42 -0.91 -11.76
C ARG A 85 -5.74 -2.34 -11.31
N PRO A 86 -6.96 -2.85 -11.54
CA PRO A 86 -8.09 -2.16 -12.18
C PRO A 86 -8.89 -1.25 -11.22
N PHE A 87 -8.65 -1.36 -9.91
CA PHE A 87 -9.17 -0.46 -8.88
C PHE A 87 -8.02 0.39 -8.31
N LYS A 88 -8.30 1.62 -7.88
CA LYS A 88 -7.31 2.45 -7.20
C LYS A 88 -7.21 2.02 -5.74
N THR A 89 -6.10 1.42 -5.34
CA THR A 89 -5.84 1.08 -3.93
C THR A 89 -6.13 2.29 -3.04
N LEU A 90 -6.95 2.10 -2.01
CA LEU A 90 -7.49 3.18 -1.19
C LEU A 90 -7.20 2.91 0.29
N ILE A 91 -6.73 3.93 0.98
CA ILE A 91 -6.68 4.01 2.45
C ILE A 91 -7.48 5.25 2.85
N GLN A 92 -8.39 5.13 3.80
CA GLN A 92 -9.24 6.24 4.24
C GLN A 92 -9.45 6.18 5.76
N ALA A 93 -9.54 7.33 6.41
CA ALA A 93 -10.07 7.42 7.77
C ALA A 93 -11.35 8.27 7.78
N SER A 94 -12.36 7.78 8.48
CA SER A 94 -13.62 8.50 8.70
C SER A 94 -13.98 8.49 10.18
N LEU A 95 -14.63 9.57 10.61
CA LEU A 95 -15.14 9.72 11.96
C LEU A 95 -16.66 9.61 11.94
N GLN A 96 -17.19 8.88 12.90
CA GLN A 96 -18.63 8.77 13.11
C GLN A 96 -18.96 9.03 14.59
N THR A 97 -19.87 9.95 14.86
CA THR A 97 -20.35 10.18 16.23
C THR A 97 -21.13 8.97 16.72
N VAL A 98 -20.86 8.54 17.94
CA VAL A 98 -21.52 7.39 18.59
C VAL A 98 -22.05 7.76 19.98
N GLY A 99 -23.04 7.00 20.44
CA GLY A 99 -23.59 7.15 21.80
C GLY A 99 -22.59 6.75 22.89
N PRO A 100 -22.82 7.14 24.15
CA PRO A 100 -21.92 6.87 25.27
C PRO A 100 -21.74 5.37 25.58
N ASP A 101 -22.74 4.55 25.26
CA ASP A 101 -22.72 3.09 25.47
C ASP A 101 -22.27 2.31 24.22
N ALA A 102 -21.76 3.01 23.21
CA ALA A 102 -21.29 2.36 21.99
C ALA A 102 -20.02 1.55 22.29
N ASN A 103 -19.90 0.42 21.60
CA ASN A 103 -18.67 -0.37 21.53
C ASN A 103 -18.28 -0.56 20.04
N PRO A 104 -17.01 -0.88 19.72
CA PRO A 104 -16.58 -1.06 18.33
C PRO A 104 -17.46 -2.04 17.54
N ARG A 105 -17.94 -3.10 18.21
CA ARG A 105 -18.79 -4.11 17.59
C ARG A 105 -20.13 -3.55 17.13
N SER A 106 -20.78 -2.71 17.94
CA SER A 106 -22.06 -2.07 17.59
C SER A 106 -21.94 -1.16 16.36
N VAL A 107 -20.78 -0.52 16.18
CA VAL A 107 -20.49 0.29 15.00
C VAL A 107 -20.29 -0.59 13.77
N VAL A 108 -19.56 -1.70 13.91
CA VAL A 108 -19.42 -2.68 12.82
C VAL A 108 -20.77 -3.27 12.41
N ASP A 109 -21.63 -3.63 13.36
CA ASP A 109 -22.98 -4.14 13.06
C ASP A 109 -23.80 -3.10 12.26
N LEU A 110 -23.67 -1.81 12.59
CA LEU A 110 -24.27 -0.73 11.81
C LEU A 110 -23.67 -0.64 10.39
N LEU A 111 -22.35 -0.76 10.23
CA LEU A 111 -21.69 -0.75 8.93
C LEU A 111 -22.16 -1.92 8.06
N VAL A 112 -22.32 -3.12 8.63
CA VAL A 112 -22.85 -4.30 7.95
C VAL A 112 -24.26 -4.07 7.43
N VAL A 113 -25.14 -3.47 8.26
CA VAL A 113 -26.51 -3.15 7.87
C VAL A 113 -26.56 -2.10 6.75
N GLN A 114 -25.64 -1.12 6.77
CA GLN A 114 -25.58 -0.07 5.76
C GLN A 114 -24.87 -0.49 4.47
N GLY A 115 -24.00 -1.50 4.52
CA GLY A 115 -23.14 -1.95 3.44
C GLY A 115 -23.87 -2.14 2.10
N PRO A 116 -24.96 -2.93 2.03
CA PRO A 116 -25.68 -3.18 0.78
C PRO A 116 -26.25 -1.92 0.11
N ASN A 117 -26.56 -0.87 0.87
CA ASN A 117 -27.06 0.40 0.33
C ASN A 117 -25.94 1.29 -0.22
N ARG A 118 -24.68 1.05 0.18
CA ARG A 118 -23.51 1.86 -0.17
C ARG A 118 -22.64 1.18 -1.23
N LEU A 119 -22.60 -0.14 -1.23
CA LEU A 119 -21.67 -0.95 -2.00
C LEU A 119 -22.44 -2.06 -2.75
N PRO A 120 -22.50 -2.01 -4.09
CA PRO A 120 -23.17 -3.04 -4.87
C PRO A 120 -22.53 -4.42 -4.66
N GLY A 121 -23.35 -5.45 -4.40
CA GLY A 121 -22.82 -6.80 -4.16
C GLY A 121 -22.00 -6.93 -2.88
N TYR A 122 -22.28 -6.10 -1.87
CA TYR A 122 -21.63 -6.16 -0.56
C TYR A 122 -21.81 -7.53 0.10
N ASP A 123 -20.69 -8.17 0.43
CA ASP A 123 -20.65 -9.46 1.11
C ASP A 123 -19.60 -9.45 2.22
N VAL A 124 -19.98 -9.87 3.42
CA VAL A 124 -19.11 -9.88 4.60
C VAL A 124 -18.41 -11.23 4.70
N GLN A 125 -17.08 -11.20 4.70
CA GLN A 125 -16.24 -12.40 4.73
C GLN A 125 -15.83 -12.77 6.15
N SER A 126 -15.48 -11.79 6.97
CA SER A 126 -15.07 -12.03 8.35
C SER A 126 -15.31 -10.81 9.24
N ILE A 127 -15.50 -11.05 10.53
CA ILE A 127 -15.50 -10.00 11.56
C ILE A 127 -14.70 -10.53 12.75
N LEU A 128 -13.65 -9.81 13.13
CA LEU A 128 -12.67 -10.25 14.14
C LEU A 128 -12.48 -9.16 15.21
N GLN A 129 -12.44 -9.56 16.47
CA GLN A 129 -11.94 -8.70 17.54
C GLN A 129 -10.41 -8.65 17.46
N THR A 130 -9.86 -7.44 17.56
CA THR A 130 -8.43 -7.17 17.46
C THR A 130 -8.08 -5.96 18.33
N SER A 131 -6.87 -5.44 18.21
CA SER A 131 -6.46 -4.19 18.85
C SER A 131 -5.73 -3.27 17.88
N LEU A 132 -5.81 -1.97 18.15
CA LEU A 132 -4.99 -0.95 17.50
C LEU A 132 -4.18 -0.25 18.58
N GLY A 133 -2.89 -0.60 18.69
CA GLY A 133 -2.10 -0.23 19.86
C GLY A 133 -2.64 -0.90 21.13
N GLU A 134 -3.04 -0.10 22.11
CA GLU A 134 -3.63 -0.55 23.37
C GLU A 134 -5.17 -0.58 23.36
N ASP A 135 -5.80 -0.05 22.30
CA ASP A 135 -7.26 0.07 22.22
C ASP A 135 -7.90 -1.17 21.60
N GLU A 136 -9.08 -1.55 22.11
CA GLU A 136 -9.91 -2.60 21.51
C GLU A 136 -10.47 -2.14 20.16
N ALA A 137 -10.32 -2.98 19.15
CA ALA A 137 -10.82 -2.71 17.81
C ALA A 137 -11.58 -3.92 17.25
N VAL A 138 -12.42 -3.68 16.26
CA VAL A 138 -13.08 -4.74 15.49
C VAL A 138 -12.75 -4.53 14.02
N GLU A 139 -12.18 -5.56 13.40
CA GLU A 139 -11.89 -5.62 11.98
C GLU A 139 -13.04 -6.32 11.26
N ILE A 140 -13.53 -5.74 10.17
CA ILE A 140 -14.44 -6.39 9.23
C ILE A 140 -13.78 -6.49 7.86
N GLN A 141 -13.80 -7.69 7.30
CA GLN A 141 -13.38 -7.95 5.93
C GLN A 141 -14.61 -8.21 5.06
N TYR A 142 -14.68 -7.57 3.91
CA TYR A 142 -15.82 -7.65 3.01
C TYR A 142 -15.37 -7.58 1.55
N SER A 143 -16.29 -7.86 0.64
CA SER A 143 -16.12 -7.64 -0.78
C SER A 143 -17.32 -6.94 -1.38
N PHE A 144 -17.14 -6.29 -2.53
CA PHE A 144 -18.20 -5.68 -3.30
C PHE A 144 -17.78 -5.58 -4.78
N ILE A 145 -18.74 -5.24 -5.64
CA ILE A 145 -18.53 -5.08 -7.08
C ILE A 145 -18.44 -3.59 -7.41
N GLN A 146 -17.31 -3.18 -7.97
CA GLN A 146 -17.12 -1.85 -8.54
C GLN A 146 -17.25 -1.93 -10.06
N SER A 147 -18.08 -1.07 -10.64
CA SER A 147 -18.16 -0.86 -12.09
C SER A 147 -17.81 0.58 -12.43
N ASP A 148 -17.33 0.84 -13.65
CA ASP A 148 -17.18 2.22 -14.14
C ASP A 148 -18.58 2.84 -14.27
N PRO A 149 -18.85 4.00 -13.62
CA PRO A 149 -20.15 4.64 -13.73
C PRO A 149 -20.43 5.20 -15.14
N ASN A 150 -19.43 5.29 -16.01
CA ASN A 150 -19.58 5.79 -17.37
C ASN A 150 -20.17 4.71 -18.30
N PRO A 151 -21.44 4.81 -18.74
CA PRO A 151 -22.08 3.79 -19.57
C PRO A 151 -21.53 3.74 -21.00
N PHE A 152 -20.74 4.73 -21.41
CA PHE A 152 -20.13 4.78 -22.74
C PHE A 152 -18.76 4.09 -22.79
N LEU A 153 -18.16 3.82 -21.62
CA LEU A 153 -16.93 3.05 -21.52
C LEU A 153 -17.29 1.59 -21.25
N GLN A 154 -16.86 0.69 -22.14
CA GLN A 154 -16.93 -0.74 -21.86
C GLN A 154 -15.91 -1.05 -20.75
N SER A 155 -16.39 -1.23 -19.53
CA SER A 155 -15.59 -1.64 -18.39
C SER A 155 -16.05 -3.00 -17.90
N VAL A 156 -15.09 -3.85 -17.53
CA VAL A 156 -15.38 -5.11 -16.85
C VAL A 156 -15.53 -4.81 -15.36
N PRO A 157 -16.63 -5.21 -14.71
CA PRO A 157 -16.78 -5.06 -13.27
C PRO A 157 -15.63 -5.74 -12.52
N VAL A 158 -15.17 -5.09 -11.46
CA VAL A 158 -14.06 -5.54 -10.63
C VAL A 158 -14.61 -5.91 -9.27
N VAL A 159 -14.20 -7.08 -8.76
CA VAL A 159 -14.43 -7.43 -7.36
C VAL A 159 -13.37 -6.73 -6.51
N VAL A 160 -13.83 -5.89 -5.60
CA VAL A 160 -13.01 -5.15 -4.64
C VAL A 160 -13.17 -5.81 -3.29
N GLN A 161 -12.05 -6.00 -2.60
CA GLN A 161 -12.00 -6.47 -1.23
C GLN A 161 -11.64 -5.30 -0.32
N GLY A 162 -12.26 -5.26 0.86
CA GLY A 162 -12.09 -4.19 1.82
C GLY A 162 -11.88 -4.71 3.24
N ILE A 163 -11.14 -3.93 4.02
CA ILE A 163 -11.06 -4.02 5.47
C ILE A 163 -11.54 -2.69 6.04
N ASP A 164 -12.47 -2.73 6.99
CA ASP A 164 -12.71 -1.60 7.89
C ASP A 164 -12.27 -2.01 9.30
N LEU A 165 -11.36 -1.25 9.89
CA LEU A 165 -10.95 -1.40 11.28
C LEU A 165 -11.62 -0.28 12.09
N VAL A 166 -12.40 -0.68 13.09
CA VAL A 166 -13.17 0.26 13.92
C VAL A 166 -12.60 0.28 15.33
N VAL A 167 -12.28 1.48 15.80
CA VAL A 167 -11.87 1.76 17.18
C VAL A 167 -12.66 2.93 17.73
N LEU A 168 -12.83 3.00 19.04
CA LEU A 168 -13.53 4.10 19.70
C LEU A 168 -12.56 5.07 20.38
N ARG A 169 -12.88 6.36 20.29
CA ARG A 169 -12.22 7.44 20.99
C ARG A 169 -13.27 8.38 21.58
N GLY A 170 -13.54 8.26 22.87
CA GLY A 170 -14.62 9.01 23.53
C GLY A 170 -15.97 8.73 22.86
N ASN A 171 -16.63 9.77 22.33
CA ASN A 171 -17.92 9.68 21.64
C ASN A 171 -17.80 9.57 20.11
N GLN A 172 -16.63 9.16 19.60
CA GLN A 172 -16.37 9.00 18.18
C GLN A 172 -15.88 7.59 17.88
N ALA A 173 -16.38 7.01 16.80
CA ALA A 173 -15.80 5.87 16.15
C ALA A 173 -14.85 6.34 15.06
N VAL A 174 -13.61 5.86 15.10
CA VAL A 174 -12.62 6.02 14.06
C VAL A 174 -12.69 4.78 13.19
N ILE A 175 -13.01 4.96 11.92
CA ILE A 175 -13.14 3.88 10.94
C ILE A 175 -11.99 4.03 9.95
N LEU A 176 -11.03 3.10 10.00
CA LEU A 176 -9.88 3.03 9.12
C LEU A 176 -10.16 1.99 8.03
N THR A 177 -10.30 2.44 6.79
CA THR A 177 -10.68 1.63 5.65
C THR A 177 -9.49 1.39 4.73
N TYR A 178 -9.30 0.15 4.30
CA TYR A 178 -8.44 -0.25 3.20
C TYR A 178 -9.24 -0.97 2.13
N ARG A 179 -9.05 -0.63 0.86
CA ARG A 179 -9.71 -1.31 -0.28
C ARG A 179 -8.76 -1.50 -1.44
N ASP A 180 -8.86 -2.66 -2.09
CA ASP A 180 -8.17 -2.94 -3.35
C ASP A 180 -8.94 -3.96 -4.19
N ALA A 181 -8.61 -4.06 -5.47
CA ALA A 181 -9.03 -5.19 -6.29
C ALA A 181 -8.57 -6.51 -5.66
N VAL A 182 -9.43 -7.52 -5.67
CA VAL A 182 -9.18 -8.82 -5.01
C VAL A 182 -7.84 -9.44 -5.42
N ASP A 183 -7.44 -9.30 -6.70
CA ASP A 183 -6.19 -9.84 -7.24
C ASP A 183 -4.92 -9.16 -6.68
N ASN A 184 -5.05 -7.93 -6.17
CA ASN A 184 -3.95 -7.14 -5.63
C ASN A 184 -4.00 -7.02 -4.10
N PHE A 185 -5.10 -7.44 -3.48
CA PHE A 185 -5.42 -7.13 -2.10
C PHE A 185 -4.30 -7.50 -1.12
N GLU A 186 -3.87 -8.76 -1.12
CA GLU A 186 -2.80 -9.23 -0.22
C GLU A 186 -1.43 -8.64 -0.56
N ARG A 187 -1.17 -8.33 -1.83
CA ARG A 187 0.09 -7.72 -2.27
C ARG A 187 0.24 -6.30 -1.73
N ASN A 188 -0.86 -5.54 -1.70
CA ASN A 188 -0.87 -4.14 -1.32
C ASN A 188 -1.26 -3.91 0.15
N ARG A 189 -1.75 -4.95 0.84
CA ARG A 189 -2.08 -4.93 2.28
C ARG A 189 -0.95 -4.39 3.17
N PRO A 190 0.34 -4.65 2.90
CA PRO A 190 1.43 -4.07 3.70
C PRO A 190 1.50 -2.53 3.70
N TYR A 191 0.83 -1.84 2.76
CA TYR A 191 0.67 -0.38 2.85
C TYR A 191 -0.27 0.02 3.99
N PHE A 192 -1.37 -0.71 4.15
CA PHE A 192 -2.34 -0.46 5.21
C PHE A 192 -1.77 -0.83 6.58
N GLU A 193 -1.07 -1.96 6.70
CA GLU A 193 -0.45 -2.37 7.97
C GLU A 193 0.58 -1.35 8.47
N ARG A 194 1.40 -0.79 7.57
CA ARG A 194 2.32 0.30 7.91
C ARG A 194 1.59 1.58 8.31
N PHE A 195 0.48 1.89 7.64
CA PHE A 195 -0.37 3.00 8.05
C PHE A 195 -0.89 2.80 9.48
N LEU A 196 -1.43 1.61 9.80
CA LEU A 196 -1.92 1.27 11.15
C LEU A 196 -0.82 1.36 12.23
N GLN A 197 0.44 1.08 11.89
CA GLN A 197 1.58 1.23 12.81
C GLN A 197 1.93 2.68 13.12
N THR A 198 1.49 3.63 12.30
CA THR A 198 1.86 5.05 12.39
C THR A 198 0.70 5.96 12.70
N VAL A 199 -0.53 5.46 12.60
CA VAL A 199 -1.74 6.25 12.81
C VAL A 199 -1.91 6.55 14.29
N GLU A 200 -2.19 7.80 14.58
CA GLU A 200 -2.64 8.26 15.88
C GLU A 200 -3.96 9.00 15.69
N TYR A 201 -4.91 8.78 16.60
CA TYR A 201 -6.28 9.27 16.46
C TYR A 201 -6.82 9.92 17.71
#